data_AF-A0A166D2L0-F1
#
_entry.id   AF-A0A166D2L0-F1
#
_cell.length_a   1.000
_cell.length_b   1.000
_cell.length_c   1.000
_cell.angle_alpha   90.00
_cell.angle_beta   90.00
_cell.angle_gamma   90.00
#
_symmetry.space_group_name_H-M   'P 1'
#
loop_
_entity.id
_entity.type
_entity.pdbx_description
1 polymer ?
#
loop_
_entity_poly.entity_id
_entity_poly.type
_entity_poly.pdbx_seq_one_letter_code
_entity_poly.pdbx_strand_id
1 'polypeptide(L)'
;YNTWCALTGTESKLPQALKAKREAAADANAALEQATLDSHLQSIPLKQKTIVYSDTEFKAASIEWLVSTDQQPIQAFEHLSFKRMIDVAARAVNGVVIPNRRATRAEIIDLFKCQLTRLKERLTVCLL
;
A
#
# COMPACT_ATOMS: atom_id res chain seq x y z
N TYR A 1 -38.43 52.13 -10.80
CA TYR A 1 -38.30 50.71 -10.44
C TYR A 1 -37.32 50.51 -9.29
N ASN A 2 -36.01 50.79 -9.44
CA ASN A 2 -35.04 50.66 -8.34
C ASN A 2 -35.38 51.50 -7.09
N THR A 3 -35.91 52.72 -7.29
CA THR A 3 -36.40 53.59 -6.20
C THR A 3 -37.62 53.02 -5.48
N TRP A 4 -38.50 52.33 -6.19
CA TRP A 4 -39.65 51.63 -5.62
C TRP A 4 -39.23 50.37 -4.86
N CYS A 5 -38.26 49.62 -5.38
CA CYS A 5 -37.64 48.48 -4.69
C CYS A 5 -37.01 48.90 -3.36
N ALA A 6 -36.29 50.03 -3.32
CA ALA A 6 -35.69 50.57 -2.09
C ALA A 6 -36.73 50.97 -1.04
N LEU A 7 -37.87 51.55 -1.46
CA LEU A 7 -38.95 51.96 -0.55
C LEU A 7 -39.75 50.78 0.00
N THR A 8 -39.87 49.70 -0.76
CA THR A 8 -40.66 48.51 -0.40
C THR A 8 -39.82 47.40 0.25
N GLY A 9 -38.50 47.60 0.36
CA GLY A 9 -37.56 46.59 0.83
C GLY A 9 -37.44 45.38 -0.12
N THR A 10 -37.96 45.48 -1.35
CA THR A 10 -37.92 44.40 -2.33
C THR A 10 -36.61 44.44 -3.13
N GLU A 11 -36.04 43.28 -3.42
CA GLU A 11 -34.79 43.21 -4.18
C GLU A 11 -34.99 43.53 -5.67
N SER A 12 -34.16 44.42 -6.23
CA SER A 12 -34.17 44.69 -7.67
C SER A 12 -33.60 43.49 -8.45
N LYS A 13 -34.42 42.92 -9.34
CA LYS A 13 -34.03 41.81 -10.23
C LYS A 13 -33.60 42.29 -11.62
N LEU A 14 -33.30 43.58 -11.80
CA LEU A 14 -32.82 44.08 -13.08
C LEU A 14 -31.43 43.49 -13.40
N PRO A 15 -31.14 43.20 -14.69
CA PRO A 15 -29.87 42.59 -15.09
C PRO A 15 -28.64 43.35 -14.58
N GLN A 16 -28.71 44.67 -14.56
CA GLN A 16 -27.62 45.54 -14.09
C GLN A 16 -27.37 45.41 -12.58
N ALA A 17 -28.42 45.28 -11.76
CA ALA A 17 -28.30 45.09 -10.32
C ALA A 17 -27.78 43.68 -9.97
N LEU A 18 -28.21 42.66 -10.73
CA LEU A 18 -27.70 41.29 -10.60
C LEU A 18 -26.23 41.19 -10.99
N LYS A 19 -25.80 41.90 -12.04
CA LYS A 19 -24.40 41.95 -12.46
C LYS A 19 -23.52 42.58 -11.38
N ALA A 20 -23.92 43.73 -10.84
CA ALA A 20 -23.19 44.39 -9.75
C ALA A 20 -23.08 43.52 -8.48
N LYS A 21 -24.14 42.78 -8.13
CA LYS A 21 -24.09 41.82 -7.00
C LYS A 21 -23.10 40.67 -7.27
N ARG A 22 -23.05 40.13 -8.50
CA ARG A 22 -22.12 39.06 -8.87
C ARG A 22 -20.67 39.52 -8.85
N GLU A 23 -20.41 40.74 -9.31
CA GLU A 23 -19.07 41.34 -9.28
C GLU A 23 -18.63 41.61 -7.84
N ALA A 24 -19.49 42.20 -7.00
CA ALA A 24 -19.19 42.39 -5.59
C ALA A 24 -19.00 41.06 -4.82
N ALA A 25 -19.74 40.00 -5.19
CA ALA A 25 -19.56 38.66 -4.62
C ALA A 25 -18.26 37.99 -5.10
N ALA A 26 -17.84 38.23 -6.35
CA ALA A 26 -16.56 37.75 -6.88
C ALA A 26 -15.39 38.45 -6.19
N ASP A 27 -15.47 39.76 -5.97
CA ASP A 27 -14.45 40.54 -5.25
C ASP A 27 -14.38 40.16 -3.76
N ALA A 28 -15.53 39.92 -3.11
CA ALA A 28 -15.57 39.41 -1.75
C ALA A 28 -15.03 37.97 -1.64
N ASN A 29 -15.28 37.12 -2.63
CA ASN A 29 -14.71 35.77 -2.70
C ASN A 29 -13.21 35.78 -2.99
N ALA A 30 -12.72 36.74 -3.80
CA ALA A 30 -11.30 36.94 -4.04
C ALA A 30 -10.57 37.44 -2.77
N ALA A 31 -11.24 38.26 -1.93
CA ALA A 31 -10.72 38.66 -0.62
C ALA A 31 -10.77 37.51 0.41
N LEU A 32 -11.62 36.51 0.19
CA LEU A 32 -11.80 35.30 1.01
C LEU A 32 -11.19 34.06 0.35
N GLU A 33 -10.21 34.20 -0.55
CA GLU A 33 -9.50 33.05 -1.10
C GLU A 33 -8.80 32.31 0.05
N GLN A 34 -9.49 31.29 0.57
CA GLN A 34 -8.88 30.29 1.41
C GLN A 34 -7.78 29.68 0.58
N ALA A 35 -6.54 29.82 1.04
CA ALA A 35 -5.40 29.13 0.49
C ALA A 35 -5.75 27.64 0.40
N THR A 36 -5.98 27.15 -0.81
CA THR A 36 -6.18 25.73 -1.05
C THR A 36 -4.95 25.01 -0.51
N LEU A 37 -5.18 23.94 0.26
CA LEU A 37 -4.15 23.18 0.98
C LEU A 37 -3.03 22.60 0.09
N ASP A 38 -3.13 22.72 -1.23
CA ASP A 38 -2.18 22.22 -2.22
C ASP A 38 -0.73 22.68 -1.99
N SER A 39 -0.48 23.86 -1.40
CA SER A 39 0.91 24.30 -1.16
C SER A 39 1.65 23.46 -0.11
N HIS A 40 0.91 22.77 0.76
CA HIS A 40 1.44 21.93 1.84
C HIS A 40 1.28 20.43 1.58
N LEU A 41 0.62 20.04 0.49
CA LEU A 41 0.48 18.64 0.11
C LEU A 41 1.74 18.17 -0.60
N GLN A 42 2.57 17.40 0.12
CA GLN A 42 3.63 16.64 -0.52
C GLN A 42 3.01 15.48 -1.31
N SER A 43 3.39 15.32 -2.57
CA SER A 43 2.99 14.14 -3.34
C SER A 43 3.51 12.89 -2.62
N ILE A 44 2.62 12.10 -2.04
CA ILE A 44 2.98 10.79 -1.51
C ILE A 44 3.50 10.01 -2.72
N PRO A 45 4.76 9.51 -2.70
CA PRO A 45 5.24 8.68 -3.78
C PRO A 45 4.25 7.54 -3.93
N LEU A 46 3.70 7.39 -5.14
CA LEU A 46 2.73 6.35 -5.49
C LEU A 46 3.19 5.06 -4.84
N LYS A 47 2.53 4.64 -3.74
CA LYS A 47 2.72 3.31 -3.18
C LYS A 47 2.59 2.39 -4.37
N GLN A 48 3.67 1.67 -4.70
CA GLN A 48 3.68 0.68 -5.77
C GLN A 48 2.37 -0.08 -5.65
N LYS A 49 1.53 0.01 -6.69
CA LYS A 49 0.19 -0.58 -6.69
C LYS A 49 0.34 -2.01 -6.19
N THR A 50 -0.12 -2.25 -4.97
CA THR A 50 -0.14 -3.59 -4.40
C THR A 50 -1.00 -4.38 -5.36
N ILE A 51 -0.40 -5.32 -6.11
CA ILE A 51 -1.18 -6.24 -6.92
C ILE A 51 -2.13 -6.90 -5.95
N VAL A 52 -3.42 -6.60 -6.08
CA VAL A 52 -4.45 -7.16 -5.21
C VAL A 52 -4.44 -8.64 -5.48
N TYR A 53 -4.24 -9.44 -4.44
CA TYR A 53 -4.20 -10.89 -4.57
C TYR A 53 -5.46 -11.39 -5.31
N SER A 54 -5.24 -12.16 -6.37
CA SER A 54 -6.27 -12.92 -7.07
C SER A 54 -5.81 -14.37 -7.23
N ASP A 55 -6.68 -15.33 -6.93
CA ASP A 55 -6.40 -16.76 -7.08
C ASP A 55 -6.00 -17.11 -8.53
N THR A 56 -6.58 -16.41 -9.52
CA THR A 56 -6.30 -16.64 -10.94
C THR A 56 -4.90 -16.21 -11.32
N GLU A 57 -4.47 -15.03 -10.86
CA GLU A 57 -3.13 -14.49 -11.11
C GLU A 57 -2.07 -15.30 -10.37
N PHE A 58 -2.34 -15.67 -9.11
CA PHE A 58 -1.46 -16.52 -8.33
C PHE A 58 -1.26 -17.88 -9.00
N LYS A 59 -2.33 -18.50 -9.50
CA LYS A 59 -2.26 -19.77 -10.23
C LYS A 59 -1.45 -19.63 -11.52
N ALA A 60 -1.66 -18.57 -12.29
CA ALA A 60 -0.90 -18.32 -13.52
C ALA A 60 0.61 -18.16 -13.23
N ALA A 61 0.96 -17.31 -12.27
CA ALA A 61 2.35 -17.09 -11.87
C ALA A 61 3.01 -18.37 -11.32
N SER A 62 2.25 -19.20 -10.58
CA SER A 62 2.74 -20.47 -10.06
C SER A 62 3.05 -21.47 -11.17
N ILE A 63 2.22 -21.54 -12.21
CA ILE A 63 2.45 -22.40 -13.38
C ILE A 63 3.66 -21.91 -14.18
N GLU A 64 3.75 -20.61 -14.43
CA GLU A 64 4.89 -20.00 -15.12
C GLU A 64 6.22 -20.28 -14.39
N TRP A 65 6.20 -20.18 -13.06
CA TRP A 65 7.36 -20.50 -12.24
C TRP A 65 7.78 -21.97 -12.35
N LEU A 66 6.84 -22.92 -12.38
CA LEU A 66 7.14 -24.34 -12.57
C LEU A 66 7.76 -24.61 -13.94
N VAL A 67 7.16 -24.06 -15.01
CA VAL A 67 7.63 -24.27 -16.38
C VAL A 67 9.02 -23.64 -16.59
N SER A 68 9.25 -22.44 -16.05
CA SER A 68 10.53 -21.74 -16.23
C SER A 68 11.70 -22.38 -15.47
N THR A 69 11.43 -23.12 -14.40
CA THR A 69 12.49 -23.72 -13.60
C THR A 69 12.79 -25.17 -13.93
N ASP A 70 11.91 -25.89 -14.64
CA ASP A 70 12.08 -27.28 -15.16
C ASP A 70 12.59 -28.34 -14.13
N GLN A 71 12.73 -27.94 -12.87
CA GLN A 71 13.45 -28.65 -11.80
C GLN A 71 12.76 -28.53 -10.43
N GLN A 72 11.68 -27.75 -10.33
CA GLN A 72 10.83 -27.72 -9.14
C GLN A 72 9.92 -28.96 -9.16
N PRO A 73 9.96 -29.85 -8.16
CA PRO A 73 8.99 -30.93 -8.09
C PRO A 73 7.60 -30.33 -7.92
N ILE A 74 6.62 -30.76 -8.73
CA ILE A 74 5.22 -30.33 -8.64
C ILE A 74 4.67 -30.51 -7.21
N GLN A 75 5.18 -31.52 -6.50
CA GLN A 75 4.89 -31.82 -5.10
C GLN A 75 5.22 -30.67 -4.13
N ALA A 76 6.07 -29.70 -4.50
CA ALA A 76 6.37 -28.55 -3.67
C ALA A 76 5.11 -27.77 -3.26
N PHE A 77 4.08 -27.73 -4.11
CA PHE A 77 2.81 -27.08 -3.82
C PHE A 77 1.93 -27.82 -2.80
N GLU A 78 2.18 -29.12 -2.59
CA GLU A 78 1.48 -29.92 -1.58
C GLU A 78 2.12 -29.77 -0.19
N HIS A 79 3.35 -29.27 -0.12
CA HIS A 79 4.10 -29.19 1.12
C HIS A 79 3.64 -28.00 1.99
N LEU A 80 3.22 -28.28 3.23
CA LEU A 80 2.69 -27.25 4.15
C LEU A 80 3.68 -26.10 4.41
N SER A 81 4.99 -26.37 4.41
CA SER A 81 5.99 -25.30 4.59
C SER A 81 6.04 -24.33 3.41
N PHE A 82 5.73 -24.79 2.18
CA PHE A 82 5.65 -23.91 1.02
C PHE A 82 4.47 -22.96 1.17
N LYS A 83 3.29 -23.47 1.52
CA LYS A 83 2.11 -22.63 1.84
C LYS A 83 2.42 -21.60 2.93
N ARG A 84 3.05 -22.04 4.03
CA ARG A 84 3.45 -21.15 5.13
C ARG A 84 4.40 -20.04 4.68
N MET A 85 5.33 -20.33 3.76
CA MET A 85 6.22 -19.31 3.19
C MET A 85 5.44 -18.24 2.43
N ILE A 86 4.45 -18.64 1.62
CA ILE A 86 3.57 -17.71 0.89
C ILE A 86 2.73 -16.87 1.87
N ASP A 87 2.16 -17.47 2.91
CA ASP A 87 1.37 -16.74 3.93
C ASP A 87 2.21 -15.69 4.69
N VAL A 88 3.50 -15.95 4.87
CA VAL A 88 4.45 -14.97 5.44
C VAL A 88 4.75 -13.87 4.42
N ALA A 89 5.02 -14.24 3.16
CA ALA A 89 5.30 -13.31 2.08
C ALA A 89 4.15 -12.35 1.81
N ALA A 90 2.91 -12.84 1.80
CA ALA A 90 1.70 -12.05 1.56
C ALA A 90 1.45 -10.95 2.61
N ARG A 91 2.02 -11.10 3.81
CA ARG A 91 1.94 -10.09 4.89
C ARG A 91 3.06 -9.04 4.83
N ALA A 92 4.02 -9.17 3.92
CA ALA A 92 5.15 -8.26 3.83
C ALA A 92 4.73 -6.91 3.22
N VAL A 93 4.99 -5.82 3.94
CA VAL A 93 4.63 -4.46 3.51
C VAL A 93 5.55 -3.93 2.40
N ASN A 94 6.82 -4.31 2.46
CA ASN A 94 7.88 -3.79 1.58
C ASN A 94 8.40 -4.86 0.60
N GLY A 95 7.54 -5.83 0.24
CA GLY A 95 7.93 -6.99 -0.55
C GLY A 95 8.81 -7.97 0.23
N VAL A 96 9.33 -8.98 -0.49
CA VAL A 96 10.10 -10.09 0.10
C VAL A 96 11.52 -10.11 -0.48
N VAL A 97 12.51 -10.24 0.41
CA VAL A 97 13.90 -10.46 0.01
C VAL A 97 14.19 -11.96 0.05
N ILE A 98 14.39 -12.56 -1.12
CA ILE A 98 14.74 -13.98 -1.23
C ILE A 98 16.27 -14.12 -1.11
N PRO A 99 16.79 -14.88 -0.14
CA PRO A 99 18.23 -15.07 0.02
C PRO A 99 18.83 -15.81 -1.19
N ASN A 100 20.05 -15.44 -1.56
CA ASN A 100 20.78 -16.14 -2.61
C ASN A 100 21.29 -17.51 -2.13
N ARG A 101 21.66 -18.38 -3.07
CA ARG A 101 22.11 -19.76 -2.79
C ARG A 101 23.22 -19.85 -1.72
N ARG A 102 24.17 -18.91 -1.72
CA ARG A 102 25.28 -18.90 -0.75
C ARG A 102 24.77 -18.56 0.65
N ALA A 103 23.95 -17.52 0.76
CA ALA A 103 23.33 -17.11 2.01
C ALA A 103 22.44 -18.23 2.58
N THR A 104 21.57 -18.82 1.74
CA THR A 104 20.71 -19.95 2.16
C THR A 104 21.52 -21.12 2.71
N ARG A 105 22.65 -21.47 2.06
CA ARG A 105 23.52 -22.56 2.54
C ARG A 105 24.16 -22.24 3.89
N ALA A 106 24.62 -21.01 4.09
CA ALA A 106 25.21 -20.58 5.36
C ALA A 106 24.17 -20.68 6.49
N GLU A 107 22.97 -20.14 6.27
CA GLU A 107 21.87 -20.18 7.24
C GLU A 107 21.49 -21.62 7.63
N ILE A 108 21.43 -22.54 6.67
CA ILE A 108 21.15 -23.97 6.95
C ILE A 108 22.23 -24.54 7.88
N ILE A 109 23.50 -24.31 7.57
CA ILE A 109 24.62 -24.82 8.37
C ILE A 109 24.58 -24.24 9.79
N ASP A 110 24.28 -22.96 9.92
CA ASP A 110 24.24 -22.29 11.22
C ASP A 110 23.03 -22.74 12.06
N LEU A 111 21.88 -23.00 11.43
CA LEU A 111 20.74 -23.66 12.09
C LEU A 111 21.11 -25.04 12.64
N PHE A 112 21.81 -25.86 11.85
CA PHE A 112 22.28 -27.17 12.30
C PHE A 112 23.23 -27.06 13.49
N LYS A 113 24.22 -26.16 13.42
CA LYS A 113 25.15 -25.92 14.54
C LYS A 113 24.41 -25.51 15.80
N CYS A 114 23.47 -24.57 15.70
CA CYS A 114 22.65 -24.12 16.83
C CYS A 114 21.85 -25.27 17.47
N GLN A 115 21.26 -26.15 16.66
CA GLN A 115 20.55 -27.33 17.17
C GLN A 115 21.49 -28.29 17.89
N LEU A 116 22.67 -28.56 17.35
CA LEU A 116 23.67 -29.43 17.97
C LEU A 116 24.17 -28.85 19.31
N THR A 117 24.41 -27.54 19.38
CA THR A 117 24.80 -26.86 20.64
C THR A 117 23.71 -27.00 21.70
N ARG A 118 22.44 -26.72 21.35
CA ARG A 118 21.31 -26.89 22.27
C ARG A 118 21.14 -28.33 22.72
N LEU A 119 21.34 -29.29 21.82
CA LEU A 119 21.26 -30.71 22.17
C LEU A 119 22.37 -31.07 23.16
N LYS A 120 23.61 -30.62 22.92
CA LYS A 120 24.73 -30.83 23.83
C LYS A 120 24.41 -30.29 25.23
N GLU A 121 23.95 -29.06 25.34
CA GLU A 121 23.58 -28.43 26.62
C GLU A 121 22.57 -29.27 27.40
N ARG A 122 21.50 -29.71 26.74
CA ARG A 122 20.46 -30.53 27.37
C ARG A 122 20.99 -31.89 27.83
N LEU A 123 21.85 -32.52 27.05
CA LEU A 123 22.44 -33.81 27.42
C LEU A 123 23.45 -33.67 28.58
N THR A 124 24.25 -32.60 28.61
CA THR A 124 25.19 -32.36 29.72
C THR A 124 24.49 -32.07 31.04
N VAL A 125 23.33 -31.40 31.04
CA VAL A 125 22.55 -31.16 32.26
C VAL A 125 21.93 -32.45 32.81
N CYS A 126 21.65 -33.44 31.97
CA CYS A 126 21.08 -34.73 32.41
C CYS A 126 22.13 -35.76 32.85
N LEU A 127 23.43 -35.50 32.66
CA LEU A 127 24.52 -36.42 33.03
C LEU A 127 25.23 -36.03 34.34
N LEU A 128 24.80 -34.94 34.98
CA LEU A 128 25.25 -34.46 36.30
C LEU A 128 24.15 -34.73 37.34
#